data_AF-A0A4W5PPH5-F1
#
_entry.id   AF-A0A4W5PPH5-F1
#
_cell.length_a   1.000
_cell.length_b   1.000
_cell.length_c   1.000
_cell.angle_alpha   90.00
_cell.angle_beta   90.00
_cell.angle_gamma   90.00
#
_symmetry.space_group_name_H-M   'P 1'
#
loop_
_entity.id
_entity.type
_entity.pdbx_description
1 polymer ?
#
loop_
_entity_poly.entity_id
_entity_poly.type
_entity_poly.pdbx_seq_one_letter_code
_entity_poly.pdbx_strand_id
1 'polypeptide(L)'
;MYNDESVLENHHLAVGFKLLHLENCDIFQNLTKRQRQSLRKLVIDMVLATDMSKHMTLLADLKTMVETKKVTSSGVLLLDHYTERIQVTPTENT
;
A
#
# COMPACT_ATOMS: atom_id res chain seq x y z
N MET A 1 -13.05 1.58 -18.24
CA MET A 1 -13.33 1.24 -16.82
C MET A 1 -12.13 1.52 -15.92
N TYR A 2 -10.87 1.43 -16.39
CA TYR A 2 -9.67 1.80 -15.61
C TYR A 2 -8.71 2.78 -16.34
N ASN A 3 -9.16 3.41 -17.43
CA ASN A 3 -8.43 4.45 -18.17
C ASN A 3 -6.96 4.11 -18.49
N ASP A 4 -6.68 2.85 -18.83
CA ASP A 4 -5.36 2.29 -19.16
C ASP A 4 -4.28 2.41 -18.07
N GLU A 5 -4.67 2.75 -16.83
CA GLU A 5 -3.79 2.87 -15.68
C GLU A 5 -3.96 1.67 -14.74
N SER A 6 -2.86 0.95 -14.46
CA SER A 6 -2.81 -0.17 -13.51
C SER A 6 -4.01 -1.13 -13.61
N VAL A 7 -4.32 -1.59 -14.82
CA VAL A 7 -5.60 -2.26 -15.13
C VAL A 7 -5.77 -3.55 -14.31
N LEU A 8 -4.72 -4.35 -14.19
CA LEU A 8 -4.75 -5.61 -13.45
C LEU A 8 -4.81 -5.37 -11.95
N GLU A 9 -4.05 -4.42 -11.43
CA GLU A 9 -4.00 -4.07 -10.02
C GLU A 9 -5.36 -3.52 -9.55
N ASN A 10 -5.99 -2.68 -10.37
CA ASN A 10 -7.36 -2.20 -10.13
C ASN A 10 -8.38 -3.35 -10.17
N HIS A 11 -8.21 -4.32 -11.07
CA HIS A 11 -9.05 -5.51 -11.10
C HIS A 11 -8.87 -6.38 -9.85
N HIS A 12 -7.63 -6.61 -9.41
CA HIS A 12 -7.32 -7.36 -8.18
C HIS A 12 -7.97 -6.71 -6.96
N LEU A 13 -7.88 -5.38 -6.82
CA LEU A 13 -8.55 -4.63 -5.76
C LEU A 13 -10.07 -4.77 -5.82
N ALA A 14 -10.67 -4.64 -7.00
CA ALA A 14 -12.11 -4.74 -7.17
C ALA A 14 -12.62 -6.13 -6.78
N VAL A 15 -11.96 -7.19 -7.25
CA VAL A 15 -12.33 -8.58 -6.92
C VAL A 15 -12.14 -8.84 -5.43
N GLY A 16 -10.98 -8.51 -4.86
CA GLY A 16 -10.69 -8.73 -3.44
C GLY A 16 -11.69 -8.05 -2.51
N PHE A 17 -12.01 -6.77 -2.74
CA PHE A 17 -13.01 -6.07 -1.93
C PHE A 17 -14.43 -6.60 -2.16
N LYS A 18 -14.75 -7.09 -3.37
CA LYS A 18 -16.05 -7.71 -3.65
C LYS A 18 -16.23 -9.02 -2.88
N LEU A 19 -15.18 -9.83 -2.75
CA LEU A 19 -15.24 -11.10 -2.00
C LEU A 19 -15.59 -10.90 -0.53
N LEU A 20 -15.17 -9.78 0.09
CA LEU A 20 -15.54 -9.45 1.47
C LEU A 20 -17.05 -9.25 1.68
N HIS A 21 -17.82 -9.03 0.61
CA HIS A 21 -19.27 -8.88 0.69
C HIS A 21 -20.02 -10.22 0.54
N LEU A 22 -19.30 -11.32 0.30
CA LEU A 22 -19.89 -12.65 0.31
C LEU A 22 -20.20 -13.10 1.74
N GLU A 23 -21.15 -14.03 1.87
CA GLU A 23 -21.56 -14.57 3.16
C GLU A 23 -20.36 -15.18 3.91
N ASN A 24 -20.19 -14.79 5.18
CA ASN A 24 -19.09 -15.23 6.05
C ASN A 24 -17.67 -14.94 5.54
N CYS A 25 -17.49 -13.99 4.60
CA CYS A 25 -16.18 -13.64 4.06
C CYS A 25 -15.61 -12.30 4.58
N ASP A 26 -16.37 -11.52 5.38
CA ASP A 26 -15.88 -10.25 5.92
C ASP A 26 -14.91 -10.46 7.10
N ILE A 27 -13.65 -10.73 6.79
CA ILE A 27 -12.58 -10.85 7.79
C ILE A 27 -12.31 -9.53 8.56
N PHE A 28 -12.89 -8.41 8.12
CA PHE A 28 -12.74 -7.09 8.73
C PHE A 28 -14.00 -6.64 9.47
N GLN A 29 -14.97 -7.53 9.70
CA GLN A 29 -16.27 -7.21 10.32
C GLN A 29 -16.15 -6.54 11.70
N ASN A 30 -15.12 -6.88 12.46
CA ASN A 30 -14.90 -6.37 13.83
C ASN A 30 -14.11 -5.04 13.86
N LEU A 31 -13.71 -4.51 12.71
CA LEU A 31 -13.02 -3.23 12.63
C LEU A 31 -14.01 -2.06 12.68
N THR A 32 -13.64 -1.00 13.39
CA THR A 32 -14.39 0.26 13.34
C THR A 32 -14.40 0.83 11.92
N LYS A 33 -15.41 1.66 11.61
CA LYS A 33 -15.50 2.35 10.31
C LYS A 33 -14.20 3.10 9.95
N ARG A 34 -13.57 3.74 10.94
CA ARG A 34 -12.30 4.45 10.76
C ARG A 34 -11.15 3.50 10.41
N GLN A 35 -11.04 2.37 11.10
CA GLN A 35 -10.02 1.36 10.80
C GLN A 35 -10.23 0.75 9.40
N ARG A 36 -11.48 0.48 8.99
CA ARG A 36 -11.78 -0.04 7.65
C ARG A 36 -11.40 0.96 6.55
N GLN A 37 -11.62 2.26 6.77
CA GLN A 37 -11.19 3.31 5.84
C GLN A 37 -9.66 3.37 5.72
N SER A 38 -8.94 3.35 6.84
CA SER A 38 -7.47 3.34 6.85
C SER A 38 -6.90 2.09 6.18
N LEU A 39 -7.46 0.92 6.48
CA LEU A 39 -7.06 -0.36 5.88
C LEU A 39 -7.32 -0.36 4.37
N ARG A 40 -8.49 0.11 3.94
CA ARG A 40 -8.81 0.22 2.51
C ARG A 40 -7.80 1.09 1.79
N LYS A 41 -7.47 2.25 2.34
CA LYS A 41 -6.45 3.15 1.75
C LYS A 41 -5.09 2.44 1.66
N LEU A 42 -4.66 1.80 2.74
CA LEU A 42 -3.39 1.07 2.80
C LEU A 42 -3.31 -0.03 1.73
N VAL A 43 -4.34 -0.87 1.64
CA VAL A 43 -4.39 -1.98 0.67
C VAL A 43 -4.38 -1.46 -0.77
N ILE A 44 -5.13 -0.39 -1.07
CA ILE A 44 -5.12 0.24 -2.39
C ILE A 44 -3.72 0.74 -2.74
N ASP A 45 -3.08 1.50 -1.83
CA ASP A 45 -1.75 2.06 -2.07
C ASP A 45 -0.70 0.95 -2.29
N MET A 46 -0.77 -0.17 -1.53
CA MET A 46 0.15 -1.31 -1.69
C MET A 46 -0.06 -2.09 -2.98
N VAL A 47 -1.30 -2.40 -3.37
CA VAL A 47 -1.57 -3.18 -4.59
C VAL A 47 -1.31 -2.35 -5.84
N LEU A 48 -1.63 -1.06 -5.84
CA LEU A 48 -1.30 -0.19 -6.98
C LEU A 48 0.21 0.02 -7.16
N ALA A 49 1.02 -0.22 -6.12
CA ALA A 49 2.46 -0.14 -6.16
C ALA A 49 3.12 -1.39 -6.76
N THR A 50 2.39 -2.51 -6.93
CA THR A 50 2.91 -3.70 -7.63
C THR A 50 2.91 -3.55 -9.15
N ASP A 51 2.27 -2.49 -9.67
CA ASP A 51 2.34 -2.15 -11.08
C ASP A 51 3.79 -1.81 -11.47
N MET A 52 4.38 -2.67 -12.29
CA MET A 52 5.78 -2.55 -12.70
C MET A 52 6.09 -1.28 -13.49
N SER A 53 5.08 -0.61 -14.08
CA SER A 53 5.27 0.70 -14.70
C SER A 53 5.69 1.78 -13.70
N LYS A 54 5.36 1.60 -12.40
CA LYS A 54 5.69 2.53 -11.31
C LYS A 54 7.00 2.21 -10.60
N HIS A 55 7.61 1.05 -10.89
CA HIS A 55 8.78 0.54 -10.19
C HIS A 55 9.95 1.54 -10.14
N MET A 56 10.25 2.19 -11.27
CA MET A 56 11.38 3.13 -11.34
C MET A 56 11.16 4.39 -10.52
N THR A 57 9.92 4.89 -10.46
CA THR A 57 9.56 6.02 -9.60
C THR A 57 9.69 5.65 -8.13
N LEU A 58 9.15 4.49 -7.72
CA LEU A 58 9.27 4.01 -6.34
C LEU A 58 10.73 3.81 -5.91
N LEU A 59 11.58 3.30 -6.81
CA LEU A 59 13.01 3.14 -6.55
C LEU A 59 13.72 4.49 -6.40
N ALA A 60 13.37 5.49 -7.21
CA ALA A 60 13.93 6.83 -7.10
C ALA A 60 13.54 7.48 -5.76
N ASP A 61 12.26 7.40 -5.39
CA ASP A 61 11.77 7.94 -4.12
C ASP A 61 12.46 7.24 -2.94
N LEU A 62 12.68 5.92 -3.02
CA LEU A 62 13.37 5.16 -1.97
C LEU A 62 14.83 5.62 -1.81
N LYS A 63 15.55 5.86 -2.92
CA LYS A 63 16.91 6.40 -2.89
C LYS A 63 16.94 7.78 -2.20
N THR A 64 16.05 8.67 -2.57
CA THR A 64 15.93 10.00 -1.93
C THR A 64 15.58 9.88 -0.44
N MET A 65 14.74 8.92 -0.06
CA MET A 65 14.43 8.68 1.35
C MET A 65 15.70 8.26 2.13
N VAL A 66 16.50 7.33 1.59
CA VAL A 66 17.75 6.88 2.22
C VAL A 66 18.74 8.04 2.39
N GLU A 67 18.82 8.96 1.42
CA GLU A 67 19.72 10.11 1.48
C GLU A 67 19.30 11.17 2.52
N THR A 68 18.01 11.30 2.79
CA THR A 68 17.46 12.41 3.59
C THR A 68 17.10 12.04 5.02
N LYS A 69 16.97 10.75 5.33
CA LYS A 69 16.46 10.30 6.63
C LYS A 69 17.52 10.21 7.72
N LYS A 70 17.16 10.74 8.88
CA LYS A 70 17.95 10.63 10.11
C LYS A 70 17.63 9.31 10.81
N VAL A 71 18.66 8.53 11.09
CA VAL A 71 18.59 7.33 11.93
C VAL A 71 18.63 7.76 13.39
N THR A 72 17.83 7.16 14.25
CA THR A 72 17.94 7.39 15.70
C THR A 72 19.30 6.92 16.20
N SER A 73 19.72 7.39 17.38
CA SER A 73 20.90 6.86 18.08
C SER A 73 20.84 5.34 18.34
N SER A 74 19.65 4.74 18.29
CA SER A 74 19.42 3.30 18.41
C SER A 74 19.46 2.52 17.09
N GLY A 75 19.76 3.17 15.95
CA GLY A 75 19.81 2.51 14.64
C GLY A 75 18.44 2.31 13.98
N VAL A 76 17.37 2.93 14.49
CA VAL A 76 16.01 2.79 13.98
C VAL A 76 15.68 3.96 13.03
N LEU A 77 15.03 3.67 11.90
CA LEU A 77 14.53 4.69 10.99
C LEU A 77 13.32 5.41 11.60
N LEU A 78 13.39 6.74 11.70
CA LEU A 78 12.23 7.55 12.10
C LEU A 78 11.32 7.80 10.90
N LEU A 79 10.11 7.27 10.94
CA LEU A 79 9.07 7.42 9.93
C LEU A 79 7.81 8.02 10.57
N ASP A 80 7.79 9.35 10.69
CA ASP A 80 6.74 10.08 11.41
C ASP A 80 5.48 10.24 10.55
N HIS A 81 5.65 10.33 9.22
CA HIS A 81 4.55 10.56 8.31
C HIS A 81 4.05 9.27 7.65
N TYR A 82 2.75 9.20 7.38
CA TYR A 82 2.12 8.07 6.69
C TYR A 82 2.78 7.77 5.33
N THR A 83 3.12 8.82 4.57
CA THR A 83 3.78 8.73 3.26
C THR A 83 5.11 7.99 3.31
N GLU A 84 5.84 8.14 4.40
CA GLU A 84 7.15 7.50 4.57
C GLU A 84 7.00 6.03 4.95
N ARG A 85 5.99 5.72 5.77
CA ARG A 85 5.68 4.34 6.19
C ARG A 85 5.18 3.48 5.04
N ILE A 86 4.31 4.02 4.18
CA ILE A 86 3.79 3.26 3.03
C ILE A 86 4.88 2.96 2.00
N GLN A 87 5.80 3.90 1.79
CA GLN A 87 6.87 3.75 0.80
C GLN A 87 7.94 2.71 1.20
N VAL A 88 8.12 2.42 2.49
CA VAL A 88 9.02 1.35 2.96
C VAL A 88 8.33 0.00 3.17
N THR A 89 7.00 -0.07 3.00
CA THR A 89 6.26 -1.31 3.23
C THR A 89 6.61 -2.29 2.10
N PRO A 90 7.14 -3.50 2.42
CA PRO A 90 7.51 -4.46 1.38
C PRO A 90 6.27 -4.88 0.59
N THR A 91 6.36 -4.79 -0.73
CA THR A 91 5.45 -5.49 -1.65
C THR A 91 6.23 -6.69 -2.16
N GLU A 92 5.91 -7.89 -1.68
CA GLU A 92 6.58 -9.10 -2.16
C GLU A 92 6.17 -9.35 -3.62
N ASN A 93 7.14 -9.31 -4.53
CA ASN A 93 6.99 -9.86 -5.87
C ASN A 93 6.92 -11.38 -5.75
N THR A 94 5.74 -11.96 -5.99
CA THR A 94 5.58 -13.40 -6.24
C THR A 94 5.55 -13.69 -7.72
#